data_AF-A0A9D1H9H3-F1
#
_entry.id   AF-A0A9D1H9H3-F1
#
_cell.length_a   1.000
_cell.length_b   1.000
_cell.length_c   1.000
_cell.angle_alpha   90.00
_cell.angle_beta   90.00
_cell.angle_gamma   90.00
#
_symmetry.space_group_name_H-M   'P 1'
#
loop_
_entity.id
_entity.type
_entity.pdbx_description
1 polymer ?
#
loop_
_entity_poly.entity_id
_entity_poly.type
_entity_poly.pdbx_seq_one_letter_code
_entity_poly.pdbx_strand_id
1 'polypeptide(L)' 'MNREEMFEAILDSIPYRIVFVDTDHIIRYLNKEARHHYYDVRGYDELVGKSIF' A
#
# COMPACT_ATOMS: atom_id res chain seq x y z
N MET A 1 9.89 -12.82 -13.16
CA MET A 1 8.59 -12.38 -12.63
C MET A 1 7.94 -13.55 -11.92
N ASN A 2 7.98 -13.55 -10.59
CA ASN A 2 7.20 -14.48 -9.77
C ASN A 2 5.75 -13.97 -9.65
N ARG A 3 4.88 -14.75 -8.99
CA ARG A 3 3.46 -14.42 -8.87
C ARG A 3 3.22 -13.14 -8.05
N GLU A 4 4.04 -12.89 -7.03
CA GLU A 4 3.93 -11.72 -6.16
C GLU A 4 4.30 -10.45 -6.93
N GLU A 5 5.41 -10.47 -7.67
CA GLU A 5 5.83 -9.38 -8.56
C GLU A 5 4.76 -9.05 -9.61
N MET A 6 4.08 -10.07 -10.17
CA MET A 6 2.99 -9.87 -11.11
C MET A 6 1.78 -9.19 -10.44
N PHE A 7 1.40 -9.62 -9.24
CA PHE A 7 0.29 -8.99 -8.50
C PHE A 7 0.61 -7.57 -8.10
N GLU A 8 1.83 -7.30 -7.63
CA GLU A 8 2.28 -5.95 -7.34
C GLU A 8 2.24 -5.06 -8.59
N ALA A 9 2.71 -5.54 -9.74
CA ALA A 9 2.63 -4.80 -11.00
C ALA A 9 1.18 -4.50 -11.43
N ILE A 10 0.26 -5.45 -11.22
CA ILE A 10 -1.17 -5.22 -11.49
C ILE A 10 -1.72 -4.14 -10.55
N LEU A 11 -1.45 -4.22 -9.25
CA LEU A 11 -1.94 -3.25 -8.26
C LEU A 11 -1.32 -1.84 -8.46
N ASP A 12 -0.06 -1.78 -8.87
CA ASP A 12 0.65 -0.54 -9.17
C ASP A 12 0.20 0.10 -10.50
N SER A 13 -0.46 -0.66 -11.38
CA SER A 13 -1.05 -0.12 -12.62
C SER A 13 -2.40 0.57 -12.41
N ILE A 14 -3.03 0.38 -11.25
CA ILE A 14 -4.34 0.97 -10.94
C ILE A 14 -4.13 2.42 -10.47
N PRO A 15 -4.78 3.43 -11.09
CA PRO A 15 -4.56 4.86 -10.77
C PRO A 15 -5.27 5.31 -9.48
N TYR A 16 -5.56 4.37 -8.58
CA TYR A 16 -6.23 4.60 -7.31
C TYR A 16 -5.37 4.06 -6.17
N ARG A 17 -5.52 4.67 -5.00
CA ARG A 17 -4.80 4.29 -3.78
C ARG A 17 -5.42 3.02 -3.24
N ILE A 18 -4.63 1.95 -3.16
CA ILE A 18 -5.04 0.65 -2.62
C ILE A 18 -4.25 0.39 -1.34
N VAL A 19 -4.97 0.06 -0.27
CA VAL A 19 -4.42 -0.30 1.04
C VAL A 19 -5.03 -1.64 1.43
N PHE A 20 -4.20 -2.64 1.69
CA PHE A 20 -4.66 -3.89 2.30
C PHE A 20 -4.41 -3.84 3.80
N VAL A 21 -5.45 -4.17 4.55
CA VAL A 21 -5.49 -4.19 6.00
C VAL A 21 -5.97 -5.58 6.42
N ASP A 22 -5.34 -6.17 7.43
CA ASP A 22 -5.80 -7.46 7.97
C ASP A 22 -6.94 -7.30 8.98
N THR A 23 -7.35 -8.41 9.59
CA THR A 23 -8.44 -8.44 10.58
C THR A 23 -8.10 -7.76 11.89
N ASP A 24 -6.82 -7.54 12.18
CA ASP A 24 -6.33 -6.80 13.36
C ASP A 24 -6.18 -5.30 13.06
N HIS A 25 -6.68 -4.86 11.91
CA HIS A 25 -6.62 -3.48 11.45
C HIS A 25 -5.18 -2.99 11.16
N ILE A 26 -4.26 -3.92 10.91
CA ILE A 26 -2.86 -3.62 10.60
C ILE A 26 -2.68 -3.53 9.09
N ILE A 27 -2.06 -2.44 8.62
CA ILE A 27 -1.73 -2.22 7.22
C ILE A 27 -0.67 -3.25 6.79
N ARG A 28 -0.96 -4.03 5.76
CA ARG A 28 -0.04 -5.06 5.22
C ARG A 28 0.55 -4.70 3.87
N TYR A 29 -0.11 -3.84 3.11
CA TYR A 29 0.35 -3.46 1.78
C TYR A 29 -0.23 -2.11 1.35
N LEU A 30 0.57 -1.38 0.56
CA LEU A 30 0.21 -0.15 -0.13
C LEU A 30 0.67 -0.28 -1.57
N ASN A 31 -0.20 0.02 -2.55
CA ASN A 31 0.26 0.14 -3.94
C ASN A 31 1.03 1.45 -4.16
N LYS A 32 1.65 1.61 -5.35
CA LYS A 32 2.42 2.78 -5.74
C LYS A 32 1.69 4.10 -5.49
N GLU A 33 0.43 4.19 -5.91
CA GLU A 33 -0.35 5.42 -5.75
C GLU A 33 -0.65 5.73 -4.27
N ALA A 34 -0.88 4.71 -3.44
CA ALA A 34 -1.04 4.89 -2.00
C ALA A 34 0.27 5.32 -1.32
N ARG A 35 1.40 4.69 -1.66
CA ARG A 35 2.73 5.08 -1.16
C ARG A 35 3.04 6.53 -1.51
N HIS A 36 2.86 6.91 -2.78
CA HIS A 36 3.08 8.28 -3.22
C HIS A 36 2.21 9.28 -2.45
N HIS A 37 0.91 8.98 -2.27
CA HIS A 37 0.03 9.88 -1.55
C HIS A 37 0.37 10.02 -0.07
N TYR A 38 0.62 8.91 0.63
CA TYR A 38 0.82 8.96 2.08
C TYR A 38 2.24 9.36 2.46
N TYR A 39 3.26 8.90 1.72
CA TYR A 39 4.65 9.19 2.05
C TYR A 39 5.08 10.53 1.45
N ASP A 40 4.90 10.74 0.15
CA ASP A 40 5.42 11.93 -0.51
C ASP A 40 4.50 13.14 -0.34
N VAL A 41 3.19 12.96 -0.55
CA VAL A 41 2.23 14.09 -0.54
C VAL A 41 1.83 14.48 0.89
N ARG A 42 1.64 13.50 1.79
CA ARG A 42 1.25 13.75 3.18
C ARG A 42 2.42 13.80 4.16
N GLY A 43 3.57 13.22 3.81
CA GLY A 43 4.74 13.20 4.69
C GLY A 43 4.61 12.22 5.86
N TYR A 44 3.78 11.19 5.75
CA TYR A 44 3.70 10.15 6.77
C TYR A 44 4.92 9.23 6.71
N ASP A 45 5.37 8.77 7.88
CA ASP A 45 6.37 7.71 8.00
C ASP A 45 5.83 6.37 7.47
N GLU A 46 6.69 5.35 7.42
CA GLU A 46 6.32 3.97 7.06
C GLU A 46 5.03 3.53 7.77
N LEU A 47 4.02 3.16 6.97
CA LEU A 47 2.69 2.80 7.43
C LEU A 47 2.48 1.29 7.49
N VAL A 48 3.24 0.50 6.72
CA VAL A 48 3.10 -0.97 6.78
C VAL A 48 3.50 -1.45 8.18
N GLY A 49 2.64 -2.28 8.77
CA GLY A 49 2.76 -2.73 10.16
C GLY A 49 2.10 -1.82 11.19
N LYS A 50 1.56 -0.66 10.82
CA LYS A 50 0.79 0.22 11.72
C LYS A 50 -0.70 -0.08 11.65
N SER A 51 -1.40 0.24 12.75
CA SER A 51 -2.86 0.20 12.78
C SER A 51 -3.45 1.39 12.01
N ILE A 52 -4.65 1.21 11.44
CA ILE A 52 -5.44 2.31 10.86
C ILE A 52 -6.19 3.15 11.93
N PHE A 53 -6.00 2.84 13.22
CA PHE A 53 -6.56 3.56 14.37
C PHE A 53 -5.48 4.25 15.21
#